data_AF-A0A1R0WCB5-F1
#
_entry.id   AF-A0A1R0WCB5-F1
#
_cell.length_a   1.000
_cell.length_b   1.000
_cell.length_c   1.000
_cell.angle_alpha   90.00
_cell.angle_beta   90.00
_cell.angle_gamma   90.00
#
_symmetry.space_group_name_H-M   'P 1'
#
loop_
_entity.id
_entity.type
_entity.pdbx_description
1 polymer ?
#
loop_
_entity_poly.entity_id
_entity_poly.type
_entity_poly.pdbx_seq_one_letter_code
_entity_poly.pdbx_strand_id
1 'polypeptide(L)'
;MNAQLTAHFYFKGNGKKKKTVTWVEENPRLQQKEKDTDKVVREIPLTAEEVKQEYRRLFIKHKHEGKAITLEDTDGVAHIIDLTEVRDIELTAQEEDNDAVQTDLRTDEK
;
A
#
# COMPACT_ATOMS: atom_id res chain seq x y z
N MET A 1 0.77 13.89 -2.22
CA MET A 1 1.93 12.98 -2.06
C MET A 1 1.40 11.58 -2.08
N ASN A 2 1.97 10.71 -2.90
CA ASN A 2 1.53 9.33 -3.02
C ASN A 2 2.53 8.42 -2.29
N ALA A 3 2.06 7.30 -1.77
CA ALA A 3 2.91 6.29 -1.16
C ALA A 3 2.80 4.99 -1.97
N GLN A 4 3.89 4.59 -2.61
CA GLN A 4 3.95 3.31 -3.28
C GLN A 4 4.40 2.25 -2.28
N LEU A 5 3.61 1.19 -2.14
CA LEU A 5 3.92 0.04 -1.30
C LEU A 5 4.27 -1.16 -2.16
N THR A 6 5.20 -1.99 -1.69
CA THR A 6 5.48 -3.29 -2.28
C THR A 6 5.49 -4.35 -1.17
N ALA A 7 4.62 -5.34 -1.31
CA ALA A 7 4.53 -6.47 -0.41
C ALA A 7 5.01 -7.76 -1.08
N HIS A 8 5.84 -8.51 -0.37
CA HIS A 8 6.26 -9.85 -0.73
C HIS A 8 5.63 -10.85 0.25
N PHE A 9 4.72 -11.68 -0.26
CA PHE A 9 4.05 -12.72 0.51
C PHE A 9 4.75 -14.06 0.27
N TYR A 10 5.32 -14.63 1.33
CA TYR A 10 5.99 -15.93 1.30
C TYR A 10 5.04 -17.00 1.86
N PHE A 11 4.56 -17.90 1.00
CA PHE A 11 3.58 -18.92 1.40
C PHE A 11 4.22 -20.14 2.05
N LYS A 12 3.44 -20.82 2.90
CA LYS A 12 3.75 -22.14 3.44
C LYS A 12 3.71 -23.17 2.30
N GLY A 13 4.68 -24.09 2.28
CA GLY A 13 4.76 -25.16 1.28
C GLY A 13 6.19 -25.43 0.79
N ASN A 14 6.40 -26.61 0.20
CA ASN A 14 7.72 -27.10 -0.22
C ASN A 14 8.33 -26.40 -1.44
N GLY A 15 7.59 -25.48 -2.08
CA GLY A 15 8.13 -24.53 -3.04
C GLY A 15 8.06 -23.14 -2.45
N LYS A 16 9.14 -22.35 -2.57
CA LYS A 16 9.17 -20.92 -2.19
C LYS A 16 8.22 -20.11 -3.08
N LYS A 17 6.91 -20.31 -2.93
CA LYS A 17 5.91 -19.51 -3.61
C LYS A 17 5.97 -18.12 -2.99
N LYS A 18 6.43 -17.16 -3.80
CA LYS A 18 6.48 -15.75 -3.50
C LYS A 18 5.46 -15.07 -4.40
N LYS A 19 4.53 -14.31 -3.81
CA LYS A 19 3.72 -13.36 -4.57
C LYS A 19 4.20 -11.96 -4.21
N THR A 20 4.49 -11.16 -5.21
CA THR A 20 4.76 -9.74 -5.06
C THR A 20 3.55 -8.97 -5.52
N VAL A 21 3.13 -7.98 -4.74
CA VAL A 21 2.09 -7.01 -5.13
C VAL A 21 2.64 -5.62 -4.84
N THR A 22 2.51 -4.73 -5.81
CA THR A 22 2.91 -3.33 -5.72
C THR A 22 1.69 -2.49 -6.02
N TRP A 23 1.39 -1.53 -5.14
CA TRP A 23 0.23 -0.65 -5.27
C TRP A 23 0.56 0.76 -4.78
N VAL A 24 -0.28 1.72 -5.16
CA VAL A 24 -0.12 3.13 -4.81
C VAL A 24 -1.28 3.54 -3.92
N GLU A 25 -0.95 4.14 -2.78
CA GLU A 25 -1.89 4.87 -1.95
C GLU A 25 -1.85 6.35 -2.34
N GLU A 26 -2.95 6.82 -2.92
CA GLU A 26 -3.08 8.20 -3.36
C GLU A 26 -3.44 9.11 -2.17
N ASN A 27 -2.61 10.13 -1.93
CA ASN A 27 -2.82 11.13 -0.89
C ASN A 27 -3.25 10.52 0.47
N PRO A 28 -2.48 9.57 1.03
CA PRO A 28 -2.88 8.85 2.23
C PRO A 28 -3.06 9.82 3.40
N ARG A 29 -4.20 9.72 4.09
CA ARG A 29 -4.57 10.61 5.19
C ARG A 29 -5.19 9.82 6.34
N LEU A 30 -4.76 10.15 7.56
CA LEU A 30 -5.45 9.71 8.76
C LEU A 30 -6.55 10.73 9.11
N GLN A 31 -7.79 10.24 9.18
CA GLN A 31 -8.92 11.04 9.62
C GLN A 31 -9.03 10.98 11.15
N GLN A 32 -8.83 12.10 11.81
CA GLN A 32 -9.17 12.28 13.21
C GLN A 32 -10.65 12.66 13.30
N LYS A 33 -11.45 11.79 13.93
CA LYS A 33 -12.88 12.01 14.18
C LYS A 33 -13.12 12.52 15.60
N GLU A 34 -14.18 13.31 15.77
CA GLU A 34 -14.66 13.70 17.10
C GLU A 34 -15.12 12.45 17.86
N LYS A 35 -14.85 12.39 19.17
CA LYS A 35 -15.27 11.23 19.98
C LYS A 35 -16.78 11.09 19.91
N ASP A 36 -17.26 9.87 19.67
CA ASP A 36 -18.69 9.53 19.60
C ASP A 36 -19.46 10.14 18.41
N THR A 37 -18.76 10.66 17.39
CA THR A 37 -19.38 11.09 16.11
C THR A 37 -18.54 10.69 14.90
N ASP A 38 -19.16 10.58 13.72
CA ASP A 38 -18.43 10.36 12.46
C ASP A 38 -17.81 11.64 11.88
N LYS A 39 -17.90 12.76 12.59
CA LYS A 39 -17.42 14.05 12.11
C LYS A 39 -15.89 14.09 12.10
N VAL A 40 -15.32 14.22 10.90
CA VAL A 40 -13.88 14.41 10.71
C VAL A 40 -13.50 15.82 11.13
N VAL A 41 -12.68 15.94 12.17
CA VAL A 41 -12.19 17.22 12.70
C VAL A 41 -10.83 17.60 12.13
N ARG A 42 -10.06 16.62 11.65
CA ARG A 42 -8.77 16.88 11.02
C ARG A 42 -8.39 15.74 10.09
N GLU A 43 -7.80 16.09 8.95
CA GLU A 43 -7.08 15.15 8.11
C GLU A 43 -5.58 15.39 8.28
N ILE A 44 -4.84 14.33 8.59
CA ILE A 44 -3.40 14.37 8.76
C ILE A 44 -2.79 13.58 7.60
N PRO A 45 -2.06 14.24 6.67
CA PRO A 45 -1.31 13.53 5.63
C PRO A 45 -0.34 12.53 6.27
N LEU A 46 -0.27 11.34 5.71
CA LEU A 46 0.65 10.29 6.14
C LEU A 46 1.86 10.23 5.22
N THR A 47 3.03 10.02 5.82
CA THR A 47 4.26 9.65 5.09
C THR A 47 4.20 8.20 4.61
N ALA A 48 5.03 7.83 3.64
CA ALA A 48 5.09 6.43 3.18
C ALA A 48 5.42 5.45 4.32
N GLU A 49 6.27 5.85 5.28
CA GLU A 49 6.61 5.03 6.44
C GLU A 49 5.39 4.83 7.36
N GLU A 50 4.58 5.86 7.61
CA GLU A 50 3.37 5.73 8.41
C GLU A 50 2.34 4.83 7.74
N VAL A 51 2.15 4.97 6.42
CA VAL A 51 1.29 4.08 5.64
C VAL A 51 1.77 2.63 5.73
N LYS A 52 3.09 2.40 5.65
CA LYS A 52 3.69 1.08 5.84
C LYS A 52 3.35 0.48 7.21
N GLN A 53 3.42 1.27 8.27
CA GLN A 53 3.10 0.79 9.62
C GLN A 53 1.61 0.45 9.77
N GLU A 54 0.71 1.23 9.17
CA GLU A 54 -0.73 0.92 9.15
C GLU A 54 -1.01 -0.39 8.40
N TYR A 55 -0.42 -0.56 7.21
CA TYR A 55 -0.56 -1.81 6.45
C TYR A 55 0.02 -3.02 7.19
N ARG A 56 1.15 -2.85 7.87
CA ARG A 56 1.71 -3.90 8.73
C ARG A 56 0.73 -4.31 9.84
N ARG A 57 0.11 -3.33 10.53
CA ARG A 57 -0.91 -3.60 11.56
C ARG A 57 -2.12 -4.32 10.96
N LEU A 58 -2.59 -3.88 9.80
CA LEU A 58 -3.70 -4.49 9.07
C LEU A 58 -3.41 -5.95 8.70
N PHE A 59 -2.25 -6.24 8.11
CA PHE A 59 -1.89 -7.62 7.73
C PHE A 59 -1.77 -8.54 8.94
N ILE A 60 -1.18 -8.08 10.03
CA ILE A 60 -1.10 -8.86 11.28
C ILE A 60 -2.50 -9.15 11.80
N LYS A 61 -3.38 -8.14 11.85
CA LYS A 61 -4.77 -8.31 12.29
C LYS A 61 -5.52 -9.32 11.42
N HIS A 62 -5.49 -9.17 10.09
CA HIS A 62 -6.19 -10.08 9.18
C HIS A 62 -5.62 -11.50 9.24
N LYS A 63 -4.30 -11.65 9.42
CA LYS A 63 -3.67 -12.96 9.63
C LYS A 63 -4.16 -13.63 10.92
N HIS A 64 -4.29 -12.88 12.02
CA HIS A 64 -4.86 -13.40 13.27
C HIS A 64 -6.34 -13.73 13.17
N GLU A 65 -7.10 -12.94 12.42
CA GLU A 65 -8.54 -13.16 12.19
C GLU A 65 -8.83 -14.27 11.16
N GLY A 66 -7.80 -14.81 10.51
CA GLY A 66 -7.94 -15.83 9.46
C GLY A 66 -8.64 -15.31 8.20
N LYS A 67 -8.50 -14.00 7.92
CA LYS A 67 -9.13 -13.35 6.76
C LYS A 67 -8.17 -13.21 5.60
N ALA A 68 -8.71 -13.39 4.40
CA ALA A 68 -8.03 -12.98 3.18
C ALA A 68 -8.04 -11.46 3.04
N ILE A 69 -7.07 -10.94 2.30
CA ILE A 69 -7.02 -9.53 1.89
C ILE A 69 -7.15 -9.44 0.36
N THR A 70 -7.62 -8.30 -0.12
CA THR A 70 -7.61 -7.96 -1.54
C THR A 70 -6.76 -6.72 -1.72
N LEU A 71 -5.81 -6.78 -2.65
CA LEU A 71 -4.96 -5.66 -3.04
C LEU A 71 -5.07 -5.50 -4.56
N GLU A 72 -5.30 -4.27 -5.02
CA GLU A 72 -5.24 -3.96 -6.45
C GLU A 72 -3.85 -3.45 -6.79
N ASP A 73 -3.20 -4.03 -7.79
CA ASP A 73 -1.87 -3.58 -8.22
C ASP A 73 -1.94 -2.37 -9.16
N THR A 74 -0.78 -1.85 -9.55
CA THR A 74 -0.66 -0.71 -10.47
C THR A 74 -1.22 -0.97 -11.87
N ASP A 75 -1.45 -2.22 -12.25
CA ASP A 75 -2.07 -2.61 -13.52
C ASP A 75 -3.61 -2.77 -13.39
N GLY A 76 -4.18 -2.44 -12.22
CA GLY A 76 -5.61 -2.60 -11.92
C GLY A 76 -6.02 -4.05 -11.69
N VAL A 77 -5.07 -4.95 -11.42
CA VAL A 77 -5.36 -6.36 -11.15
C VAL A 77 -5.57 -6.58 -9.65
N ALA A 78 -6.76 -7.06 -9.30
CA ALA A 78 -7.07 -7.46 -7.94
C ALA A 78 -6.42 -8.82 -7.57
N HIS A 79 -5.59 -8.83 -6.54
CA HIS A 79 -4.97 -10.00 -5.95
C HIS A 79 -5.65 -10.34 -4.62
N ILE A 80 -6.29 -11.51 -4.56
CA ILE A 80 -6.84 -12.06 -3.33
C ILE A 80 -5.80 -12.96 -2.67
N ILE A 81 -5.44 -12.65 -1.43
CA ILE A 81 -4.36 -13.31 -0.71
C ILE A 81 -4.91 -13.89 0.59
N ASP A 82 -4.85 -15.21 0.73
CA ASP A 82 -5.13 -15.89 1.98
C ASP A 82 -3.93 -15.79 2.92
N LEU A 83 -4.04 -14.95 3.96
CA LEU A 83 -2.97 -14.72 4.92
C LEU A 83 -2.73 -15.90 5.87
N THR A 84 -3.64 -16.87 5.96
CA THR A 84 -3.45 -18.07 6.80
C THR A 84 -2.35 -18.97 6.24
N GLU A 85 -2.20 -18.98 4.91
CA GLU A 85 -1.16 -19.72 4.18
C GLU A 85 0.14 -18.93 4.07
N VAL A 86 0.18 -17.67 4.50
CA VAL A 86 1.39 -16.84 4.46
C VAL A 86 2.26 -17.08 5.68
N ARG A 87 3.50 -17.53 5.45
CA ARG A 87 4.54 -17.66 6.48
C ARG A 87 5.06 -16.28 6.89
N ASP A 88 5.52 -15.51 5.92
CA ASP A 88 6.21 -14.22 6.13
C ASP A 88 5.74 -13.16 5.12
N ILE A 89 5.86 -11.89 5.51
CA ILE A 89 5.50 -10.72 4.71
C ILE A 89 6.62 -9.70 4.83
N GLU A 90 7.31 -9.42 3.73
CA GLU A 90 8.17 -8.23 3.64
C GLU A 90 7.37 -7.10 3.02
N LEU A 91 7.38 -5.93 3.65
CA LEU A 91 6.67 -4.75 3.18
C LEU A 91 7.64 -3.58 3.12
N THR A 92 7.75 -2.97 1.95
CA THR A 92 8.48 -1.72 1.72
C THR A 92 7.52 -0.64 1.29
N ALA A 93 7.88 0.62 1.57
CA ALA A 93 7.14 1.78 1.12
C ALA A 93 8.12 2.85 0.67
N GLN A 94 7.73 3.58 -0.37
CA GLN A 94 8.47 4.72 -0.89
C GLN A 94 7.50 5.85 -1.23
N GLU A 95 8.01 7.06 -1.14
CA GLU A 95 7.29 8.26 -1.50
C GLU A 95 7.35 8.46 -3.02
N GLU A 96 6.19 8.60 -3.66
CA GLU A 96 6.12 8.99 -5.06
C GLU A 96 5.97 10.51 -5.14
N ASP A 97 7.06 11.16 -5.57
CA ASP A 97 7.03 12.55 -5.99
C ASP A 97 6.22 12.64 -7.29
N ASN A 98 5.11 13.38 -7.25
CA ASN A 98 4.34 13.76 -8.43
C ASN A 98 5.02 14.90 -9.23
N ASP A 99 6.35 15.01 -9.15
CA ASP A 99 7.14 16.06 -9.83
C ASP A 99 7.91 15.52 -11.04
N ALA A 100 7.33 14.52 -11.73
CA ALA A 100 7.63 14.31 -13.13
C ALA A 100 6.78 15.27 -13.97
N VAL A 101 7.07 16.57 -13.86
CA VAL A 101 6.80 17.48 -14.98
C VAL A 101 7.62 16.92 -16.14
N GLN A 102 6.97 16.14 -17.02
CA GLN A 102 7.43 15.94 -18.38
C GLN A 102 7.67 17.34 -18.95
N THR A 103 8.92 17.77 -18.96
CA THR A 103 9.36 18.83 -19.84
C THR A 103 9.44 18.25 -21.23
N ASP A 104 8.27 17.93 -21.78
CA ASP A 104 8.04 17.83 -23.22
C ASP A 104 8.07 19.26 -23.78
N LEU A 105 9.27 19.85 -23.81
CA LEU A 105 9.55 21.04 -24.60
C LEU A 105 10.27 20.59 -25.86
N ARG A 106 9.41 20.28 -26.84
CA ARG A 106 9.62 20.31 -28.28
C ARG A 106 10.88 21.06 -28.74
N THR A 107 11.60 20.36 -29.62
CA THR A 107 12.29 20.83 -30.83
C THR A 107 12.16 22.30 -31.18
N ASP A 108 13.29 22.98 -31.41
CA ASP A 108 13.41 23.90 -32.54
C ASP A 108 14.82 23.73 -33.14
N GLU A 109 14.85 23.29 -34.40
CA GLU A 109 16.03 23.30 -35.25
C GLU A 109 16.44 24.74 -35.52
N LYS A 110 17.74 25.05 -35.39
CA LYS A 110 18.44 25.90 -36.37
C LYS A 110 19.95 25.78 -36.28
#